data_AF-A0A397FK92-F1
#
_entry.id   AF-A0A397FK92-F1
#
_cell.length_a   1.000
_cell.length_b   1.000
_cell.length_c   1.000
_cell.angle_alpha   90.00
_cell.angle_beta   90.00
_cell.angle_gamma   90.00
#
_symmetry.space_group_name_H-M   'P 1'
#
loop_
_entity.id
_entity.type
_entity.pdbx_description
1 polymer ?
#
loop_
_entity_poly.entity_id
_entity_poly.type
_entity_poly.pdbx_seq_one_letter_code
_entity_poly.pdbx_strand_id
1 'polypeptide(L)'
;MSSATLPPPAPSAALLDDPEELSKYLKTKIRTIPDFPRPGADFWDVSTLLLDYEAFQVTIDAFAKRYKDERITHVVSVESRGFMFGAPVALALKCAFVPVRRARKLPGHIIGIDYTSGYYHGRYEVHDDAIPRGSRVIIIDDLVATVYITPLPKCEQLLTSKTIRRGTRCS
;
A
#
# COMPACT_ATOMS: atom_id res chain seq x y z
N MET A 1 15.77 21.74 -28.74
CA MET A 1 14.74 20.75 -28.37
C MET A 1 15.46 19.57 -27.73
N SER A 2 15.48 19.54 -26.40
CA SER A 2 16.29 18.57 -25.65
C SER A 2 15.66 17.18 -25.78
N SER A 3 16.38 16.28 -26.46
CA SER A 3 16.07 14.86 -26.55
C SER A 3 16.08 14.27 -25.14
N ALA A 4 14.89 14.00 -24.58
CA ALA A 4 14.77 13.19 -23.38
C ALA A 4 15.21 11.77 -23.75
N THR A 5 16.47 11.44 -23.46
CA THR A 5 16.97 10.08 -23.50
C THR A 5 16.04 9.23 -22.62
N LEU A 6 15.35 8.26 -23.22
CA LEU A 6 14.59 7.28 -22.47
C LEU A 6 15.55 6.67 -21.43
N PRO A 7 15.12 6.52 -20.17
CA PRO A 7 15.96 5.86 -19.19
C PRO A 7 16.34 4.46 -19.69
N PRO A 8 17.54 3.98 -19.35
CA PRO A 8 17.99 2.64 -19.73
C PRO A 8 16.97 1.57 -19.29
N PRO A 9 16.85 0.44 -20.02
CA PRO A 9 15.95 -0.64 -19.64
C PRO A 9 16.29 -1.12 -18.23
N ALA A 10 15.27 -1.19 -17.37
CA ALA A 10 15.44 -1.44 -15.94
C ALA A 10 16.20 -2.75 -15.67
N PRO A 11 16.99 -2.83 -14.59
CA PRO A 11 17.66 -4.06 -14.14
C PRO A 11 16.69 -5.17 -13.65
N SER A 12 15.40 -5.10 -14.02
CA SER A 12 14.27 -5.56 -13.19
C SER A 12 14.08 -7.07 -13.15
N ALA A 13 14.36 -7.82 -14.22
CA ALA A 13 14.00 -9.24 -14.25
C ALA A 13 14.74 -10.08 -13.20
N ALA A 14 16.07 -9.92 -13.11
CA ALA A 14 16.91 -10.70 -12.19
C ALA A 14 16.64 -10.38 -10.72
N LEU A 15 16.40 -9.09 -10.41
CA LEU A 15 16.07 -8.67 -9.05
C LEU A 15 14.72 -9.23 -8.58
N LEU A 16 13.76 -9.43 -9.49
CA LEU A 16 12.45 -9.95 -9.12
C LEU A 16 12.45 -11.44 -8.77
N ASP A 17 13.48 -12.20 -9.14
CA ASP A 17 13.57 -13.64 -8.89
C ASP A 17 14.14 -13.97 -7.50
N ASP A 18 14.87 -13.05 -6.88
CA ASP A 18 15.45 -13.20 -5.55
C ASP A 18 14.82 -12.21 -4.56
N PRO A 19 13.88 -12.65 -3.69
CA PRO A 19 13.24 -11.79 -2.72
C PRO A 19 14.20 -11.14 -1.71
N GLU A 20 15.33 -11.78 -1.40
CA GLU A 20 16.30 -11.27 -0.44
C GLU A 20 17.11 -10.12 -1.04
N GLU A 21 17.63 -10.31 -2.25
CA GLU A 21 18.35 -9.26 -2.98
C GLU A 21 17.42 -8.11 -3.39
N LEU A 22 16.16 -8.40 -3.75
CA LEU A 22 15.14 -7.37 -3.95
C LEU A 22 14.93 -6.53 -2.68
N SER A 23 14.74 -7.18 -1.54
CA SER A 23 14.54 -6.51 -0.25
C SER A 23 15.73 -5.62 0.10
N LYS A 24 16.95 -6.12 -0.09
CA LYS A 24 18.19 -5.38 0.13
C LYS A 24 18.29 -4.17 -0.80
N TYR A 25 18.05 -4.35 -2.10
CA TYR A 25 18.03 -3.27 -3.08
C TYR A 25 17.03 -2.19 -2.70
N LEU A 26 15.76 -2.53 -2.44
CA LEU A 26 14.73 -1.56 -2.07
C LEU A 26 15.06 -0.82 -0.76
N LYS A 27 15.65 -1.49 0.23
CA LYS A 27 16.12 -0.85 1.47
C LYS A 27 17.17 0.23 1.20
N THR A 28 18.05 0.05 0.21
CA THR A 28 19.04 1.10 -0.16
C THR A 28 18.39 2.34 -0.76
N LYS A 29 17.15 2.24 -1.23
CA LYS A 29 16.40 3.33 -1.89
C LYS A 29 15.51 4.10 -0.91
N ILE A 30 15.34 3.60 0.31
CA ILE A 30 14.55 4.23 1.35
C ILE A 30 15.48 4.96 2.32
N ARG A 31 15.22 6.25 2.53
CA ARG A 31 15.96 7.04 3.51
C ARG A 31 15.44 6.73 4.91
N THR A 32 16.35 6.50 5.85
CA THR A 32 16.03 6.46 7.27
C THR A 32 16.30 7.82 7.90
N ILE A 33 15.30 8.38 8.58
CA ILE A 33 15.41 9.60 9.37
C ILE A 33 15.37 9.18 10.85
N PRO A 34 16.48 9.25 11.58
CA PRO A 34 16.50 8.86 12.98
C PRO A 34 15.70 9.86 13.84
N ASP A 35 15.23 9.38 14.99
CA ASP A 35 14.56 10.18 16.03
C ASP A 35 13.32 10.97 15.56
N PHE A 36 12.59 10.43 14.59
CA PHE A 36 11.38 11.03 14.03
C PHE A 36 10.17 10.09 14.09
N PRO A 37 8.97 10.56 14.50
CA PRO A 37 8.64 11.92 14.95
C PRO A 37 9.01 12.17 16.42
N ARG A 38 9.63 11.21 17.11
CA ARG A 38 10.06 11.30 18.50
C ARG A 38 11.41 10.62 18.68
N PRO A 39 12.21 11.03 19.68
CA PRO A 39 13.48 10.37 20.01
C PRO A 39 13.31 8.87 20.25
N GLY A 40 14.26 8.08 19.75
CA GLY A 40 14.29 6.62 19.85
C GLY A 40 13.40 5.89 18.84
N ALA A 41 12.88 6.57 17.82
CA ALA A 41 12.12 5.97 16.72
C ALA A 41 12.69 6.39 15.37
N ASP A 42 12.99 5.41 14.52
CA ASP A 42 13.42 5.65 13.14
C ASP A 42 12.21 5.78 12.22
N PHE A 43 12.25 6.77 11.34
CA PHE A 43 11.25 6.96 10.30
C PHE A 43 11.79 6.55 8.94
N TRP A 44 11.11 5.60 8.29
CA TRP A 44 11.42 5.18 6.94
C TRP A 44 10.68 6.05 5.93
N ASP A 45 11.44 6.95 5.30
CA ASP A 45 10.95 7.88 4.32
C ASP A 45 11.01 7.27 2.92
N VAL A 46 9.85 6.74 2.49
CA VAL A 46 9.66 6.13 1.16
C VAL A 46 9.69 7.15 0.02
N SER A 47 9.71 8.47 0.29
CA SER A 47 9.72 9.48 -0.78
C SER A 47 10.96 9.39 -1.66
N THR A 48 12.11 8.99 -1.12
CA THR A 48 13.33 8.79 -1.91
C THR A 48 13.22 7.62 -2.88
N LEU A 49 12.52 6.56 -2.49
CA LEU A 49 12.21 5.44 -3.38
C LEU A 49 11.27 5.88 -4.50
N LEU A 50 10.28 6.73 -4.20
CA LEU A 50 9.34 7.25 -5.19
C LEU A 50 9.98 8.21 -6.21
N LEU A 51 11.07 8.89 -5.83
CA LEU A 51 11.84 9.75 -6.73
C LEU A 51 12.73 8.94 -7.70
N ASP A 52 13.10 7.72 -7.33
CA ASP A 52 13.84 6.80 -8.18
C ASP A 52 12.84 5.97 -9.02
N TYR A 53 12.67 6.35 -10.28
CA TYR A 53 11.71 5.70 -11.18
C TYR A 53 11.94 4.18 -11.29
N GLU A 54 13.21 3.73 -11.28
CA GLU A 54 13.55 2.31 -11.42
C GLU A 54 13.16 1.56 -10.17
N ALA A 55 13.53 2.10 -9.00
CA ALA A 55 13.17 1.49 -7.72
C ALA A 55 11.65 1.42 -7.54
N PHE A 56 10.94 2.47 -7.95
CA PHE A 56 9.49 2.48 -7.89
C PHE A 56 8.88 1.45 -8.86
N GLN A 57 9.33 1.40 -10.11
CA GLN A 57 8.87 0.40 -11.09
C GLN A 57 9.12 -1.03 -10.59
N VAL A 58 10.33 -1.32 -10.10
CA VAL A 58 10.69 -2.63 -9.53
C VAL A 58 9.78 -2.99 -8.35
N THR A 59 9.43 -2.01 -7.51
CA THR A 59 8.50 -2.23 -6.39
C THR A 59 7.12 -2.65 -6.88
N ILE A 60 6.58 -1.98 -7.90
CA ILE A 60 5.27 -2.32 -8.48
C ILE A 60 5.30 -3.67 -9.17
N ASP A 61 6.36 -3.96 -9.94
CA ASP A 61 6.55 -5.23 -10.64
C ASP A 61 6.65 -6.40 -9.65
N ALA A 62 7.30 -6.19 -8.50
CA ALA A 62 7.38 -7.19 -7.43
C ALA A 62 6.00 -7.54 -6.87
N PHE A 63 5.16 -6.54 -6.60
CA PHE A 63 3.79 -6.79 -6.18
C PHE A 63 2.97 -7.48 -7.25
N ALA A 64 3.08 -7.03 -8.51
CA ALA A 64 2.38 -7.62 -9.63
C ALA A 64 2.76 -9.10 -9.81
N LYS A 65 4.06 -9.41 -9.75
CA LYS A 65 4.58 -10.79 -9.81
C LYS A 65 4.07 -11.63 -8.66
N ARG A 66 4.12 -11.10 -7.43
CA ARG A 66 3.69 -11.82 -6.21
C ARG A 66 2.21 -12.20 -6.24
N TYR A 67 1.35 -11.39 -6.87
CA TYR A 67 -0.10 -11.58 -6.87
C TYR A 67 -0.69 -11.98 -8.23
N LYS A 68 0.16 -12.27 -9.22
CA LYS A 68 -0.26 -12.60 -10.60
C LYS A 68 -1.29 -13.74 -10.66
N ASP A 69 -1.09 -14.79 -9.87
CA ASP A 69 -1.93 -15.99 -9.91
C ASP A 69 -3.04 -16.01 -8.85
N GLU A 70 -3.12 -14.97 -8.01
CA GLU A 70 -4.07 -14.86 -6.90
C GLU A 70 -5.45 -14.34 -7.34
N ARG A 71 -5.59 -13.99 -8.63
CA ARG A 71 -6.83 -13.47 -9.26
C ARG A 71 -7.42 -12.28 -8.49
N ILE A 72 -6.56 -11.35 -8.09
CA ILE A 72 -6.98 -10.16 -7.35
C ILE A 72 -7.92 -9.33 -8.21
N THR A 73 -9.03 -8.90 -7.60
CA THR A 73 -10.06 -8.10 -8.27
C THR A 73 -10.08 -6.66 -7.79
N HIS A 74 -9.61 -6.40 -6.57
CA HIS A 74 -9.58 -5.07 -5.96
C HIS A 74 -8.29 -4.88 -5.15
N VAL A 75 -7.68 -3.71 -5.29
CA VAL A 75 -6.67 -3.20 -4.36
C VAL A 75 -7.31 -2.13 -3.51
N VAL A 76 -7.29 -2.33 -2.20
CA VAL A 76 -7.71 -1.33 -1.22
C VAL A 76 -6.47 -0.66 -0.64
N SER A 77 -6.47 0.66 -0.58
CA SER A 77 -5.41 1.39 0.11
C SER A 77 -6.00 2.45 1.00
N VAL A 78 -5.26 2.80 2.06
CA VAL A 78 -5.66 3.87 2.98
C VAL A 78 -4.87 5.12 2.63
N GLU A 79 -5.53 6.27 2.71
CA GLU A 79 -4.91 7.54 2.42
C GLU A 79 -3.76 7.87 3.41
N SER A 80 -2.81 8.71 3.03
CA SER A 80 -2.55 9.19 1.66
C SER A 80 -1.43 8.40 1.01
N ARG A 81 -0.48 7.93 1.81
CA ARG A 81 0.76 7.30 1.32
C ARG A 81 0.51 5.93 0.72
N GLY A 82 -0.45 5.17 1.25
CA GLY A 82 -0.85 3.90 0.66
C GLY A 82 -1.33 4.03 -0.79
N PHE A 83 -1.89 5.17 -1.20
CA PHE A 83 -2.33 5.39 -2.59
C PHE A 83 -1.16 5.41 -3.57
N MET A 84 0.02 5.86 -3.12
CA MET A 84 1.21 5.95 -3.97
C MET A 84 1.65 4.56 -4.46
N PHE A 85 1.41 3.51 -3.69
CA PHE A 85 1.71 2.13 -4.09
C PHE A 85 0.47 1.38 -4.58
N GLY A 86 -0.67 1.56 -3.91
CA GLY A 86 -1.89 0.82 -4.20
C GLY A 86 -2.45 1.08 -5.59
N ALA A 87 -2.50 2.34 -6.01
CA ALA A 87 -3.07 2.67 -7.32
C ALA A 87 -2.22 2.11 -8.49
N PRO A 88 -0.88 2.26 -8.50
CA PRO A 88 -0.05 1.61 -9.52
C PRO A 88 -0.10 0.08 -9.47
N VAL A 89 -0.16 -0.55 -8.30
CA VAL A 89 -0.33 -2.01 -8.21
C VAL A 89 -1.68 -2.44 -8.76
N ALA A 90 -2.76 -1.71 -8.51
CA ALA A 90 -4.07 -2.01 -9.08
C ALA A 90 -4.04 -1.99 -10.61
N LEU A 91 -3.36 -1.00 -11.20
CA LEU A 91 -3.14 -0.91 -12.64
C LEU A 91 -2.31 -2.09 -13.16
N ALA A 92 -1.20 -2.43 -12.50
CA ALA A 92 -0.34 -3.55 -12.89
C ALA A 92 -1.07 -4.91 -12.83
N LEU A 93 -1.92 -5.10 -11.82
CA LEU A 93 -2.78 -6.28 -11.66
C LEU A 93 -4.06 -6.23 -12.51
N LYS A 94 -4.31 -5.11 -13.22
CA LYS A 94 -5.51 -4.87 -14.05
C LYS A 94 -6.81 -5.08 -13.27
N CYS A 95 -6.87 -4.51 -12.08
CA CYS A 95 -7.99 -4.69 -11.15
C CYS A 95 -8.46 -3.35 -10.58
N ALA A 96 -9.60 -3.35 -9.87
CA ALA A 96 -10.18 -2.12 -9.34
C ALA A 96 -9.33 -1.54 -8.21
N PHE A 97 -9.27 -0.21 -8.12
CA PHE A 97 -8.65 0.48 -6.99
C PHE A 97 -9.73 1.09 -6.09
N VAL A 98 -9.65 0.83 -4.80
CA VAL A 98 -10.62 1.29 -3.79
C VAL A 98 -9.92 2.18 -2.76
N PRO A 99 -10.17 3.50 -2.78
CA PRO A 99 -9.59 4.40 -1.81
C PRO A 99 -10.36 4.35 -0.49
N VAL A 100 -9.64 4.11 0.60
CA VAL A 100 -10.12 4.33 1.97
C VAL A 100 -9.55 5.66 2.46
N ARG A 101 -10.42 6.54 2.95
CA ARG A 101 -10.05 7.90 3.36
C ARG A 101 -10.44 8.17 4.79
N ARG A 102 -9.87 9.20 5.42
CA ARG A 102 -10.40 9.70 6.69
C ARG A 102 -11.76 10.34 6.49
N ALA A 103 -12.48 10.48 7.60
CA ALA A 103 -13.81 11.04 7.66
C ALA A 103 -14.00 12.33 6.83
N ARG A 104 -15.14 12.44 6.16
CA ARG A 104 -15.59 13.63 5.41
C ARG A 104 -14.79 13.93 4.14
N LYS A 105 -14.11 12.93 3.57
CA LYS A 105 -13.34 13.07 2.32
C LYS A 105 -13.94 12.35 1.11
N LEU A 106 -14.91 11.46 1.33
CA LEU A 106 -15.63 10.76 0.28
C LEU A 106 -17.08 11.30 0.17
N PRO A 107 -17.57 11.61 -1.04
CA PRO A 107 -18.96 11.99 -1.24
C PRO A 107 -19.88 10.75 -1.28
N GLY A 108 -21.20 10.95 -1.25
CA GLY A 108 -22.17 9.88 -1.47
C GLY A 108 -22.35 8.92 -0.29
N HIS A 109 -22.78 7.69 -0.60
CA HIS A 109 -23.02 6.65 0.40
C HIS A 109 -21.71 6.02 0.86
N ILE A 110 -21.46 6.09 2.16
CA ILE A 110 -20.20 5.67 2.77
C ILE A 110 -20.46 4.78 3.98
N ILE A 111 -19.58 3.80 4.17
CA ILE A 111 -19.43 3.07 5.42
C ILE A 111 -18.08 3.41 6.02
N GLY A 112 -17.93 3.24 7.33
CA GLY A 112 -16.67 3.54 7.98
C GLY A 112 -16.50 2.88 9.33
N ILE A 113 -15.25 2.88 9.79
CA ILE A 113 -14.82 2.30 11.06
C ILE A 113 -14.07 3.34 11.85
N ASP A 114 -14.50 3.47 13.10
CA ASP A 114 -13.84 4.33 14.05
C ASP A 114 -12.59 3.64 14.60
N TYR A 115 -11.52 4.40 14.79
CA TYR A 115 -10.28 3.93 15.37
C TYR A 115 -9.81 4.89 16.44
N THR A 116 -9.10 4.34 17.42
CA THR A 116 -8.43 5.10 18.47
C THR A 116 -6.95 4.76 18.44
N SER A 117 -6.09 5.78 18.35
CA SER A 117 -4.63 5.64 18.33
C SER A 117 -4.04 6.61 19.37
N GLY A 118 -3.84 6.12 20.60
CA GLY A 118 -3.53 7.00 21.74
C GLY A 118 -4.71 7.93 22.02
N TYR A 119 -4.47 9.24 22.06
CA TYR A 119 -5.51 10.27 22.24
C TYR A 119 -6.23 10.69 20.95
N TYR A 120 -5.84 10.11 19.80
CA TYR A 120 -6.44 10.45 18.51
C TYR A 120 -7.58 9.50 18.20
N HIS A 121 -8.78 10.06 18.06
CA HIS A 121 -9.94 9.38 17.50
C HIS A 121 -10.11 9.80 16.04
N GLY A 122 -10.42 8.84 15.19
CA GLY A 122 -10.72 9.10 13.80
C GLY A 122 -11.62 8.02 13.23
N ARG A 123 -12.03 8.23 11.99
CA ARG A 123 -12.83 7.27 11.24
C ARG A 123 -12.24 7.13 9.86
N TYR A 124 -12.09 5.89 9.40
CA TYR A 124 -11.81 5.58 8.01
C TYR A 124 -13.12 5.27 7.29
N GLU A 125 -13.28 5.79 6.08
CA GLU A 125 -14.46 5.71 5.25
C GLU A 125 -14.12 5.16 3.87
N VAL A 126 -15.09 4.45 3.29
CA VAL A 126 -15.05 3.90 1.93
C VAL A 126 -16.49 3.91 1.38
N HIS A 127 -16.66 4.03 0.06
CA HIS A 127 -18.00 3.88 -0.52
C HIS A 127 -18.53 2.46 -0.27
N ASP A 128 -19.81 2.35 0.01
CA ASP A 128 -20.46 1.09 0.39
C ASP A 128 -20.55 0.09 -0.77
N ASP A 129 -20.59 0.59 -2.00
CA ASP A 129 -20.62 -0.16 -3.25
C ASP A 129 -19.25 -0.52 -3.82
N ALA A 130 -18.16 0.01 -3.22
CA ALA A 130 -16.82 -0.11 -3.79
C ALA A 130 -16.25 -1.55 -3.81
N ILE A 131 -16.77 -2.44 -2.96
CA ILE A 131 -16.29 -3.83 -2.85
C ILE A 131 -17.50 -4.78 -2.89
N PRO A 132 -17.83 -5.31 -4.09
CA PRO A 132 -18.87 -6.30 -4.23
C PRO A 132 -18.58 -7.60 -3.46
N ARG A 133 -19.63 -8.36 -3.18
CA ARG A 133 -19.47 -9.69 -2.57
C ARG A 133 -18.73 -10.64 -3.52
N GLY A 134 -17.77 -11.38 -2.99
CA GLY A 134 -16.96 -12.34 -3.75
C GLY A 134 -15.69 -11.75 -4.38
N SER A 135 -15.43 -10.47 -4.16
CA SER A 135 -14.17 -9.83 -4.54
C SER A 135 -12.98 -10.42 -3.80
N ARG A 136 -11.88 -10.63 -4.53
CA ARG A 136 -10.56 -10.91 -3.97
C ARG A 136 -9.81 -9.59 -3.79
N VAL A 137 -9.41 -9.29 -2.56
CA VAL A 137 -8.93 -7.97 -2.17
C VAL A 137 -7.53 -8.06 -1.60
N ILE A 138 -6.65 -7.16 -2.01
CA ILE A 138 -5.38 -6.93 -1.30
C ILE A 138 -5.38 -5.55 -0.68
N ILE A 139 -4.87 -5.43 0.54
CA ILE A 139 -4.66 -4.14 1.17
C ILE A 139 -3.20 -3.76 1.00
N ILE A 140 -2.96 -2.61 0.37
CA ILE A 140 -1.63 -2.05 0.19
C ILE A 140 -1.50 -0.76 0.98
N ASP A 141 -0.52 -0.73 1.88
CA ASP A 141 -0.04 0.45 2.57
C ASP A 141 1.48 0.55 2.43
N ASP A 142 2.00 1.76 2.62
CA ASP A 142 3.44 2.06 2.51
C ASP A 142 4.32 1.24 3.46
N LEU A 143 3.85 0.99 4.68
CA LEU A 143 4.59 0.25 5.71
C LEU A 143 4.06 -1.18 5.92
N VAL A 144 2.89 -1.51 5.37
CA VAL A 144 2.23 -2.82 5.57
C VAL A 144 1.44 -3.21 4.33
N ALA A 145 1.77 -4.35 3.73
CA ALA A 145 0.91 -5.02 2.75
C ALA A 145 0.31 -6.29 3.37
N THR A 146 -0.98 -6.53 3.19
CA THR A 146 -1.64 -7.77 3.67
C THR A 146 -2.75 -8.19 2.70
N VAL A 147 -2.80 -9.48 2.38
CA VAL A 147 -3.81 -10.07 1.49
C VAL A 147 -4.97 -10.62 2.30
N TYR A 148 -6.19 -10.41 1.81
CA TYR A 148 -7.40 -10.98 2.38
C TYR A 148 -8.27 -11.61 1.28
N ILE A 149 -8.56 -12.89 1.42
CA ILE A 149 -9.58 -13.56 0.59
C ILE A 149 -10.89 -13.44 1.38
N THR A 150 -11.80 -12.55 0.97
CA THR A 150 -13.03 -12.27 1.72
C THR A 150 -14.24 -13.04 1.17
N PRO A 151 -14.80 -13.99 1.94
CA PRO A 151 -16.19 -14.39 1.80
C PRO A 151 -17.06 -13.61 2.82
N LEU A 152 -17.81 -12.59 2.36
CA LEU A 152 -18.78 -11.76 3.13
C LEU A 152 -18.21 -10.72 4.14
N PRO A 153 -19.06 -9.88 4.79
CA PRO A 153 -19.75 -8.70 4.27
C PRO A 153 -19.16 -7.42 4.89
N LYS A 154 -19.05 -6.35 4.10
CA LYS A 154 -18.59 -5.00 4.50
C LYS A 154 -17.11 -4.90 4.88
N CYS A 155 -16.53 -3.76 4.51
CA CYS A 155 -15.14 -3.33 4.71
C CYS A 155 -14.67 -3.29 6.19
N GLU A 156 -15.49 -3.79 7.12
CA GLU A 156 -15.29 -3.78 8.57
C GLU A 156 -14.03 -4.54 8.97
N GLN A 157 -13.89 -5.80 8.57
CA GLN A 157 -12.73 -6.62 8.94
C GLN A 157 -11.42 -6.16 8.27
N LEU A 158 -11.49 -5.61 7.05
CA LEU A 158 -10.32 -5.13 6.30
C LEU A 158 -9.61 -3.99 7.05
N LEU A 159 -10.38 -3.07 7.63
CA LEU A 159 -9.84 -1.88 8.32
C LEU A 159 -9.57 -2.10 9.82
N THR A 160 -10.22 -3.06 10.48
CA THR A 160 -9.90 -3.42 11.88
C THR A 160 -8.47 -3.96 12.04
N SER A 161 -7.93 -4.65 11.02
CA SER A 161 -6.59 -5.24 11.07
C SER A 161 -5.44 -4.23 11.18
N LYS A 162 -5.58 -3.03 10.61
CA LYS A 162 -4.60 -1.93 10.77
C LYS A 162 -4.59 -1.34 12.18
N THR A 163 -5.75 -1.33 12.85
CA THR A 163 -5.88 -0.82 14.22
C THR A 163 -5.20 -1.78 15.21
N ILE A 164 -5.33 -3.09 15.00
CA ILE A 164 -4.72 -4.11 15.86
C ILE A 164 -3.18 -4.09 15.78
N ARG A 165 -2.59 -3.87 14.60
CA ARG A 165 -1.12 -3.86 14.45
C ARG A 165 -0.40 -2.63 15.02
N ARG A 166 -1.10 -1.54 15.36
CA ARG A 166 -0.48 -0.42 16.13
C ARG A 166 -0.41 -0.68 17.64
N GLY A 167 -1.03 -1.75 18.14
CA GLY A 167 -1.12 -2.07 19.57
C GLY A 167 -0.26 -3.22 20.07
N THR A 168 0.29 -4.06 19.19
CA THR A 168 1.16 -5.18 19.60
C THR A 168 2.63 -4.83 19.41
N ARG A 169 3.33 -4.61 20.53
CA ARG A 169 4.77 -4.87 20.63
C ARG A 169 5.02 -6.27 20.08
N CYS A 170 5.75 -6.39 18.98
CA CYS A 170 6.43 -7.64 18.64
C CYS A 170 7.78 -7.61 19.37
N SER A 171 7.89 -8.48 20.37
CA SER A 171 9.13 -9.16 20.76
C SER A 171 9.76 -9.89 19.59
#